data_AF-A0A7V0IWG1-F1
#
_entry.id   AF-A0A7V0IWG1-F1
#
_cell.length_a   1.000
_cell.length_b   1.000
_cell.length_c   1.000
_cell.angle_alpha   90.00
_cell.angle_beta   90.00
_cell.angle_gamma   90.00
#
_symmetry.space_group_name_H-M   'P 1'
#
loop_
_entity.id
_entity.type
_entity.pdbx_description
1 polymer ?
#
loop_
_entity_poly.entity_id
_entity_poly.type
_entity_poly.pdbx_seq_one_letter_code
_entity_poly.pdbx_strand_id
1 'polypeptide(L)' 'MLLGKNEDLDRYVKNLKKRSRGRGVLNLRRLLNLQRTYPHGPFMAGISKALTYGLYDLARLQKIILDNIAGDFFDLS' A
#
# COMPACT_ATOMS: atom_id res chain seq x y z
N MET A 1 -13.88 7.68 0.71
CA MET A 1 -13.42 7.26 -0.64
C MET A 1 -11.89 7.23 -0.64
N LEU A 2 -11.28 6.24 -1.28
CA LEU A 2 -9.81 6.12 -1.40
C LEU A 2 -9.21 7.00 -2.51
N LEU A 3 -10.04 7.47 -3.46
CA LEU A 3 -9.59 8.17 -4.66
C LEU A 3 -9.65 9.69 -4.49
N GLY A 4 -8.62 10.41 -4.99
CA GLY A 4 -8.61 11.86 -5.14
C GLY A 4 -7.86 12.66 -4.06
N LYS A 5 -7.13 12.00 -3.16
CA LYS A 5 -6.31 12.67 -2.12
C LYS A 5 -4.80 12.54 -2.34
N ASN A 6 -4.37 11.55 -3.11
CA ASN A 6 -2.95 11.29 -3.37
C ASN A 6 -2.78 10.53 -4.70
N GLU A 7 -1.99 11.10 -5.61
CA GLU A 7 -1.83 10.60 -6.98
C GLU A 7 -1.19 9.20 -7.04
N ASP A 8 -0.24 8.91 -6.15
CA ASP A 8 0.39 7.59 -6.04
C ASP A 8 -0.63 6.54 -5.63
N LEU A 9 -1.40 6.81 -4.57
CA LEU A 9 -2.43 5.88 -4.11
C LEU A 9 -3.49 5.62 -5.18
N ASP A 10 -3.91 6.66 -5.91
CA ASP A 10 -4.87 6.55 -7.01
C ASP A 10 -4.35 5.68 -8.14
N ARG A 11 -3.08 5.89 -8.53
CA ARG A 11 -2.39 5.10 -9.55
C ARG A 11 -2.23 3.64 -9.10
N TYR A 12 -1.92 3.42 -7.83
CA TYR A 12 -1.80 2.08 -7.24
C TYR A 12 -3.14 1.33 -7.29
N VAL A 13 -4.21 1.97 -6.83
CA VAL A 13 -5.58 1.42 -6.84
C VAL A 13 -6.01 1.08 -8.27
N LYS A 14 -5.75 1.96 -9.23
CA LYS A 14 -6.09 1.74 -10.65
C LYS A 14 -5.38 0.51 -11.20
N ASN A 15 -4.08 0.37 -10.94
CA ASN A 15 -3.29 -0.76 -11.42
C ASN A 15 -3.60 -2.07 -10.70
N LEU A 16 -3.87 -2.02 -9.39
CA LEU A 16 -4.31 -3.17 -8.59
C LEU A 16 -5.64 -3.71 -9.13
N LYS A 17 -6.61 -2.84 -9.43
CA LYS A 17 -7.89 -3.23 -10.04
C LYS A 17 -7.70 -3.93 -11.38
N LYS A 18 -6.89 -3.35 -12.28
CA LYS A 18 -6.59 -3.94 -13.61
C LYS A 18 -6.00 -5.34 -13.53
N ARG A 19 -5.13 -5.60 -12.54
CA ARG A 19 -4.42 -6.88 -12.40
C ARG A 19 -5.21 -7.95 -11.66
N SER A 20 -6.31 -7.60 -11.00
CA SER A 20 -6.98 -8.51 -10.08
C SER A 20 -8.02 -9.46 -10.71
N ARG A 21 -8.23 -9.49 -12.04
CA ARG A 21 -9.12 -10.44 -12.80
C ARG A 21 -10.13 -11.25 -11.94
N GLY A 22 -11.12 -10.57 -11.32
CA GLY A 22 -12.17 -11.19 -10.49
C GLY A 22 -12.02 -11.08 -8.96
N ARG A 23 -10.82 -10.85 -8.43
CA ARG A 23 -10.51 -10.62 -6.99
C ARG A 23 -10.34 -9.14 -6.62
N GLY A 24 -10.73 -8.23 -7.50
CA GLY A 24 -10.52 -6.79 -7.32
C GLY A 24 -11.13 -6.24 -6.03
N VAL A 25 -12.34 -6.65 -5.68
CA VAL A 25 -13.02 -6.19 -4.45
C VAL A 25 -12.29 -6.68 -3.19
N LEU A 26 -11.84 -7.94 -3.17
CA LEU A 26 -11.10 -8.49 -2.04
C LEU A 26 -9.77 -7.76 -1.83
N ASN A 27 -9.04 -7.51 -2.91
CA ASN A 27 -7.77 -6.78 -2.85
C ASN A 27 -7.95 -5.33 -2.39
N LEU A 28 -9.01 -4.65 -2.83
CA LEU A 28 -9.32 -3.30 -2.35
C LEU A 28 -9.72 -3.28 -0.88
N ARG A 29 -10.51 -4.26 -0.42
CA ARG A 29 -10.85 -4.41 1.01
C ARG A 29 -9.61 -4.64 1.86
N ARG A 30 -8.69 -5.49 1.39
CA ARG A 30 -7.40 -5.71 2.06
C ARG A 30 -6.57 -4.44 2.10
N LEU A 31 -6.49 -3.70 1.00
CA LEU A 31 -5.77 -2.42 0.94
C LEU A 31 -6.36 -1.38 1.92
N LEU A 32 -7.69 -1.28 1.99
CA LEU A 32 -8.40 -0.45 2.98
C LEU A 32 -8.07 -0.87 4.41
N ASN A 33 -7.97 -2.18 4.67
CA ASN A 33 -7.59 -2.67 5.98
C ASN A 33 -6.16 -2.24 6.33
N LEU A 34 -5.20 -2.42 5.42
CA LEU A 34 -3.81 -1.97 5.60
C LEU A 34 -3.73 -0.47 5.92
N GLN A 35 -4.49 0.36 5.20
CA GLN A 35 -4.54 1.82 5.44
C GLN A 35 -5.06 2.17 6.84
N ARG A 36 -5.97 1.36 7.41
CA ARG A 36 -6.51 1.56 8.75
C ARG A 36 -5.63 0.97 9.85
N THR A 37 -4.89 -0.09 9.55
CA THR A 37 -4.03 -0.79 10.50
C THR A 37 -2.70 -0.08 10.70
N TYR A 38 -2.14 0.52 9.64
CA TYR A 38 -0.80 1.11 9.68
C TYR A 38 -0.84 2.64 9.70
N PRO A 39 0.16 3.30 10.32
CA PRO A 39 0.28 4.75 10.27
C PRO A 39 0.40 5.26 8.83
N HIS A 40 -0.11 6.47 8.57
CA HIS A 40 -0.21 7.03 7.22
C HIS A 40 1.16 7.17 6.52
N GLY A 41 2.20 7.60 7.23
CA GLY A 41 3.55 7.77 6.67
C GLY A 41 4.14 6.47 6.11
N PRO A 42 4.35 5.43 6.93
CA PRO A 42 4.86 4.14 6.49
C PRO A 42 3.99 3.46 5.42
N PHE A 43 2.67 3.61 5.54
CA PHE A 43 1.74 3.12 4.52
C PHE A 43 2.02 3.78 3.15
N MET A 44 2.08 5.11 3.09
CA MET A 44 2.32 5.84 1.86
C MET A 44 3.73 5.59 1.29
N ALA A 45 4.75 5.48 2.15
CA ALA A 45 6.09 5.08 1.74
C ALA A 45 6.09 3.67 1.11
N GLY A 46 5.33 2.74 1.69
CA GLY A 46 5.14 1.41 1.11
C GLY A 46 4.43 1.43 -0.24
N ILE A 47 3.39 2.26 -0.39
CA ILE A 47 2.67 2.45 -1.67
C ILE A 47 3.60 3.02 -2.75
N SER A 48 4.35 4.07 -2.44
CA SER A 48 5.28 4.68 -3.40
C SER A 48 6.38 3.70 -3.83
N LYS A 49 6.96 2.95 -2.88
CA LYS A 49 7.94 1.91 -3.19
C LYS A 49 7.33 0.79 -4.04
N ALA A 50 6.14 0.32 -3.70
CA ALA A 50 5.44 -0.71 -4.46
C ALA A 50 5.09 -0.24 -5.88
N LEU A 51 4.73 1.03 -6.07
CA LEU A 51 4.51 1.63 -7.40
C LEU A 51 5.78 1.64 -8.24
N THR A 52 6.89 2.10 -7.67
CA THR A 52 8.20 2.18 -8.36
C THR A 52 8.65 0.82 -8.88
N TYR A 53 8.42 -0.24 -8.10
CA TYR A 53 8.75 -1.61 -8.49
C TYR A 53 7.62 -2.35 -9.24
N GLY A 54 6.46 -1.72 -9.45
CA GLY A 54 5.30 -2.36 -10.09
C GLY A 54 4.74 -3.56 -9.31
N LEU A 55 4.83 -3.55 -7.98
CA LEU A 55 4.40 -4.61 -7.07
C LEU A 55 2.93 -4.44 -6.68
N TYR A 56 2.09 -5.40 -7.06
CA TYR A 56 0.65 -5.39 -6.75
C TYR A 56 0.21 -6.56 -5.87
N ASP A 57 1.17 -7.26 -5.29
CA ASP A 57 0.96 -8.26 -4.25
C ASP A 57 0.80 -7.56 -2.89
N LEU A 58 -0.36 -7.71 -2.26
CA LEU A 58 -0.67 -7.03 -1.01
C LEU A 58 0.08 -7.61 0.20
N ALA A 59 0.47 -8.90 0.17
CA ALA A 59 1.30 -9.46 1.23
C ALA A 59 2.72 -8.88 1.15
N ARG A 60 3.24 -8.68 -0.07
CA ARG A 60 4.53 -8.02 -0.27
C ARG A 60 4.48 -6.54 0.10
N LEU A 61 3.40 -5.84 -0.23
CA LEU A 61 3.17 -4.46 0.24
C LEU A 61 3.17 -4.39 1.77
N GLN A 62 2.43 -5.28 2.43
CA GLN A 62 2.37 -5.33 3.90
C GLN A 62 3.76 -5.52 4.52
N LYS A 63 4.58 -6.41 3.94
CA LYS A 63 5.96 -6.60 4.39
C LYS A 63 6.79 -5.32 4.26
N ILE A 64 6.71 -4.62 3.13
CA ILE A 64 7.41 -3.34 2.94
C ILE A 64 6.98 -2.30 3.98
N ILE A 65 5.68 -2.22 4.29
CA ILE A 65 5.17 -1.29 5.29
C ILE A 65 5.73 -1.64 6.68
N LEU A 66 5.77 -2.93 7.04
CA LEU A 66 6.37 -3.39 8.30
C LEU A 66 7.87 -3.12 8.36
N ASP A 67 8.60 -3.33 7.27
CA ASP A 67 10.04 -3.04 7.19
C ASP A 67 10.30 -1.53 7.36
N ASN A 68 9.46 -0.67 6.78
CA ASN A 68 9.55 0.77 6.96
C ASN A 68 9.26 1.18 8.42
N ILE A 69 8.24 0.59 9.05
CA ILE A 69 7.95 0.81 10.47
C ILE A 69 9.14 0.35 11.31
N ALA A 70 9.68 -0.83 11.05
CA ALA A 70 10.85 -1.30 11.80
C ALA A 70 12.02 -0.33 11.66
N GLY A 71 12.37 0.08 10.44
CA GLY A 71 13.44 1.06 10.17
C GLY A 71 13.21 2.41 10.85
N ASP A 72 12.01 2.99 10.71
CA ASP A 72 11.65 4.27 11.33
C ASP A 72 11.67 4.20 12.87
N PHE A 73 11.39 3.03 13.46
CA PHE A 73 11.46 2.82 14.91
C PHE A 73 12.89 2.57 15.41
N PHE A 74 13.82 2.13 14.56
CA PHE A 74 15.24 2.00 14.93
C PHE A 74 15.98 3.36 14.91
N ASP A 75 15.53 4.32 14.09
CA ASP A 75 16.08 5.69 14.04
C ASP A 75 15.63 6.61 15.20
N LEU A 76 14.86 6.10 16.16
CA LEU A 76 14.50 6.80 17.40
C LEU A 76 15.48 6.55 18.57
N SER A 77 16.72 6.14 18.27
CA SER A 77 17.78 5.85 19.26
C SER A 77 18.68 7.04 19.55
#